data_AF-H8GPL1-F1
#
_entry.id   AF-H8GPL1-F1
#
_cell.length_a   1.000
_cell.length_b   1.000
_cell.length_c   1.000
_cell.angle_alpha   90.00
_cell.angle_beta   90.00
_cell.angle_gamma   90.00
#
_symmetry.space_group_name_H-M   'P 1'
#
loop_
_entity.id
_entity.type
_entity.pdbx_description
1 polymer ?
#
loop_
_entity_poly.entity_id
_entity_poly.type
_entity_poly.pdbx_seq_one_letter_code
_entity_poly.pdbx_strand_id
1 'polypeptide(L)'
;MSKKTKLSESYDKTLKNLWRTAPFVLRITELAEYPGVVLVVKERVDKETGAKGKMLGCLQDRGALYGENLKILQPRIKAILESVVDEGGVPLELQRFISQEGLKLRDNLPLDEEAGAKLALIFKLQSRLHNPDRLELLARRVQRFSREEAAYWLGRTTHYGADANRWAEAGLRTMLCGTTNNDAGIERLLNKLR
;
A
#
# COMPACT_ATOMS: atom_id res chain seq x y z
N MET A 1 34.22 -0.28 -3.49
CA MET A 1 33.34 0.69 -2.81
C MET A 1 32.26 1.10 -3.79
N SER A 2 31.02 0.63 -3.60
CA SER A 2 29.91 0.97 -4.52
C SER A 2 29.49 2.42 -4.28
N LYS A 3 29.46 3.26 -5.34
CA LYS A 3 28.96 4.63 -5.26
C LYS A 3 27.52 4.60 -4.73
N LYS A 4 27.24 5.25 -3.60
CA LYS A 4 25.87 5.41 -3.11
C LYS A 4 25.09 6.23 -4.13
N THR A 5 23.93 5.74 -4.56
CA THR A 5 23.01 6.48 -5.42
C THR A 5 22.41 7.65 -4.62
N LYS A 6 22.12 8.78 -5.26
CA LYS A 6 21.48 9.96 -4.63
C LYS A 6 20.23 9.61 -3.80
N LEU A 7 19.48 8.58 -4.21
CA LEU A 7 18.31 8.07 -3.49
C LEU A 7 18.66 7.42 -2.14
N SER A 8 19.74 6.63 -2.09
CA SER A 8 20.20 5.97 -0.86
C SER A 8 20.68 7.00 0.16
N GLU A 9 21.32 8.08 -0.29
CA GLU A 9 21.75 9.17 0.60
C GLU A 9 20.54 9.96 1.14
N SER A 10 19.53 10.22 0.31
CA SER A 10 18.27 10.84 0.74
C SER A 10 17.56 9.99 1.81
N TYR A 11 17.49 8.67 1.60
CA TYR A 11 16.92 7.74 2.57
C TYR A 11 17.65 7.77 3.91
N ASP A 12 18.97 7.65 3.89
CA ASP A 12 19.81 7.63 5.10
C ASP A 12 19.64 8.91 5.92
N LYS A 13 19.51 10.08 5.26
CA LYS A 13 19.42 11.38 5.91
C LYS A 13 18.04 11.67 6.52
N THR A 14 16.97 11.27 5.84
CA THR A 14 15.63 11.77 6.16
C THR A 14 14.66 10.68 6.59
N LEU A 15 14.70 9.49 5.98
CA LEU A 15 13.63 8.49 6.11
C LEU A 15 13.97 7.33 7.06
N LYS A 16 15.27 7.01 7.22
CA LYS A 16 15.77 5.83 7.95
C LYS A 16 15.27 5.72 9.39
N ASN A 17 14.91 6.83 10.02
CA ASN A 17 14.39 6.85 11.39
C ASN A 17 12.88 7.03 11.46
N LEU A 18 12.26 7.69 10.46
CA LEU A 18 10.83 8.01 10.46
C LEU A 18 9.94 6.76 10.40
N TRP A 19 10.33 5.73 9.65
CA TRP A 19 9.52 4.51 9.56
C TRP A 19 9.38 3.80 10.92
N ARG A 20 10.28 4.05 11.88
CA ARG A 20 10.23 3.40 13.19
C ARG A 20 8.99 3.82 13.96
N THR A 21 8.56 5.08 13.84
CA THR A 21 7.37 5.63 14.53
C THR A 21 6.15 5.74 13.63
N ALA A 22 6.32 5.64 12.30
CA ALA A 22 5.22 5.71 11.35
C ALA A 22 4.12 4.66 11.64
N PRO A 23 2.83 5.03 11.44
CA PRO A 23 1.69 4.11 11.63
C PRO A 23 1.69 3.00 10.57
N PHE A 24 2.17 3.28 9.36
CA PHE A 24 2.34 2.29 8.32
C PHE A 24 3.75 2.32 7.74
N VAL A 25 4.17 1.20 7.18
CA VAL A 25 5.48 1.05 6.51
C VAL A 25 5.29 0.33 5.19
N LEU A 26 5.78 0.93 4.10
CA LEU A 26 5.96 0.23 2.83
C LEU A 26 7.37 -0.34 2.78
N ARG A 27 7.48 -1.66 2.90
CA ARG A 27 8.75 -2.37 2.79
C ARG A 27 8.98 -2.81 1.35
N ILE A 28 10.12 -2.42 0.80
CA ILE A 28 10.63 -2.96 -0.46
C ILE A 28 11.55 -4.12 -0.09
N THR A 29 11.29 -5.33 -0.60
CA THR A 29 12.08 -6.51 -0.22
C THR A 29 12.04 -7.60 -1.29
N GLU A 30 12.70 -8.72 -1.03
CA GLU A 30 12.59 -9.96 -1.81
C GLU A 30 12.19 -11.06 -0.82
N LEU A 31 11.21 -11.88 -1.18
CA LEU A 31 10.74 -13.00 -0.37
C LEU A 31 10.91 -14.28 -1.17
N ALA A 32 11.31 -15.37 -0.51
CA ALA A 32 11.55 -16.66 -1.17
C ALA A 32 10.33 -17.20 -1.93
N GLU A 33 9.13 -16.85 -1.47
CA GLU A 33 7.85 -17.26 -2.06
C GLU A 33 7.51 -16.54 -3.37
N TYR A 34 8.18 -15.42 -3.69
CA TYR A 34 7.83 -14.58 -4.82
C TYR A 34 9.03 -14.30 -5.73
N PRO A 35 8.85 -14.31 -7.06
CA PRO A 35 9.92 -13.97 -7.98
C PRO A 35 10.17 -12.46 -7.97
N GLY A 36 11.39 -12.06 -7.58
CA GLY A 36 11.86 -10.68 -7.65
C GLY A 36 11.38 -9.80 -6.50
N VAL A 37 11.25 -8.49 -6.78
CA VAL A 37 10.94 -7.48 -5.76
C VAL A 37 9.47 -7.54 -5.35
N VAL A 38 9.25 -7.48 -4.05
CA VAL A 38 7.95 -7.48 -3.38
C VAL A 38 7.82 -6.19 -2.56
N LEU A 39 6.69 -5.53 -2.73
CA LEU A 39 6.26 -4.47 -1.84
C LEU A 39 5.36 -5.09 -0.76
N VAL A 40 5.66 -4.86 0.51
CA VAL A 40 4.83 -5.31 1.64
C VAL A 40 4.38 -4.11 2.44
N VAL A 41 3.07 -3.93 2.57
CA VAL A 41 2.50 -2.91 3.45
C VAL A 41 2.35 -3.52 4.84
N LYS A 42 2.90 -2.83 5.84
CA LYS A 42 2.79 -3.20 7.24
C LYS A 42 2.07 -2.10 8.00
N GLU A 43 1.14 -2.49 8.87
CA GLU A 43 0.44 -1.59 9.80
C GLU A 43 1.01 -1.79 11.20
N ARG A 44 1.17 -0.69 11.93
CA ARG A 44 1.50 -0.72 13.35
C ARG A 44 0.22 -0.91 14.15
N VAL A 45 0.11 -2.06 14.81
CA VAL A 45 -1.02 -2.40 15.66
C VAL A 45 -0.55 -2.39 17.10
N ASP A 46 -1.22 -1.60 17.93
CA ASP A 46 -0.96 -1.58 19.36
C ASP A 46 -1.30 -2.94 19.97
N LYS A 47 -0.42 -3.43 20.86
CA LYS A 47 -0.77 -4.60 21.66
C LYS A 47 -1.72 -4.14 22.76
N GLU A 48 -2.91 -4.74 22.81
CA GLU A 48 -3.78 -4.68 23.98
C GLU A 48 -3.11 -5.43 25.16
N THR A 49 -2.09 -4.83 25.75
CA THR A 49 -1.56 -5.26 27.04
C THR A 49 -1.81 -4.12 28.01
N GLY A 50 -2.75 -4.36 28.93
CA GLY A 50 -2.99 -3.48 30.06
C GLY A 50 -1.69 -3.18 30.81
N ALA A 51 -1.65 -1.98 31.37
CA ALA A 51 -0.60 -1.39 32.21
C ALA A 51 0.56 -0.66 31.49
N LYS A 52 0.48 0.67 31.62
CA LYS A 52 1.58 1.63 31.81
C LYS A 52 2.76 1.56 30.84
N GLY A 53 2.64 2.37 29.78
CA GLY A 53 3.75 2.82 28.93
C GLY A 53 3.32 2.77 27.46
N LYS A 54 3.42 3.88 26.73
CA LYS A 54 3.24 3.89 25.27
C LYS A 54 4.38 3.07 24.62
N MET A 55 4.27 1.74 24.64
CA MET A 55 5.11 0.89 23.79
C MET A 55 4.64 1.07 22.36
N LEU A 56 5.58 1.29 21.43
CA LEU A 56 5.27 1.27 20.01
C LEU A 56 4.65 -0.09 19.64
N GLY A 57 3.47 -0.07 19.01
CA GLY A 57 2.82 -1.28 18.50
C GLY A 57 3.70 -2.11 17.55
N CYS A 58 3.32 -3.36 17.35
CA CYS A 58 4.03 -4.27 16.46
C CYS A 58 3.61 -4.06 15.00
N LEU A 59 4.56 -4.20 14.07
CA LEU A 59 4.25 -4.16 12.63
C LEU A 59 3.63 -5.49 12.18
N GLN A 60 2.39 -5.44 11.73
CA GLN A 60 1.64 -6.56 11.17
C GLN A 60 1.52 -6.41 9.65
N ASP A 61 1.73 -7.51 8.92
CA ASP A 61 1.65 -7.51 7.46
C ASP A 61 0.20 -7.40 7.01
N ARG A 62 -0.08 -6.42 6.15
CA ARG A 62 -1.43 -6.17 5.62
C ARG A 62 -1.62 -6.59 4.17
N GLY A 63 -0.54 -6.80 3.43
CA GLY A 63 -0.61 -7.34 2.08
C GLY A 63 0.72 -7.22 1.36
N ALA A 64 0.83 -7.91 0.23
CA ALA A 64 1.99 -7.88 -0.63
C ALA A 64 1.61 -7.60 -2.09
N LEU A 65 2.52 -6.99 -2.84
CA LEU A 65 2.39 -6.71 -4.26
C LEU A 65 3.71 -6.97 -4.98
N TYR A 66 3.67 -7.75 -6.05
CA TYR A 66 4.84 -8.19 -6.79
C TYR A 66 4.46 -8.49 -8.26
N GLY A 67 5.48 -8.82 -9.07
CA GLY A 67 5.27 -9.32 -10.43
C GLY A 67 4.51 -8.35 -11.35
N GLU A 68 3.58 -8.89 -12.13
CA GLU A 68 2.83 -8.11 -13.13
C GLU A 68 1.87 -7.10 -12.49
N ASN A 69 1.23 -7.47 -11.38
CA ASN A 69 0.32 -6.57 -10.67
C ASN A 69 1.08 -5.35 -10.11
N LEU A 70 2.34 -5.51 -9.68
CA LEU A 70 3.19 -4.38 -9.31
C LEU A 70 3.42 -3.42 -10.48
N LYS A 71 3.69 -3.94 -11.69
CA LYS A 71 3.90 -3.10 -12.88
C LYS A 71 2.64 -2.32 -13.26
N ILE A 72 1.49 -3.00 -13.30
CA ILE A 72 0.19 -2.40 -13.64
C ILE A 72 -0.19 -1.30 -12.63
N LEU A 73 -0.02 -1.59 -11.34
CA LEU A 73 -0.44 -0.68 -10.27
C LEU A 73 0.59 0.40 -9.93
N GLN A 74 1.80 0.31 -10.47
CA GLN A 74 2.92 1.22 -10.20
C GLN A 74 2.52 2.71 -10.29
N PRO A 75 1.79 3.18 -11.33
CA PRO A 75 1.41 4.59 -11.43
C PRO A 75 0.49 5.05 -10.30
N ARG A 76 -0.38 4.16 -9.80
CA ARG A 76 -1.33 4.48 -8.72
C ARG A 76 -0.64 4.48 -7.36
N ILE A 77 0.28 3.56 -7.14
CA ILE A 77 1.11 3.53 -5.93
C ILE A 77 1.93 4.81 -5.84
N LYS A 78 2.57 5.24 -6.94
CA LYS A 78 3.31 6.51 -7.00
C LYS A 78 2.44 7.69 -6.59
N ALA A 79 1.23 7.78 -7.14
CA ALA A 79 0.32 8.89 -6.85
C ALA A 79 -0.12 8.92 -5.38
N ILE A 80 -0.30 7.77 -4.73
CA ILE A 80 -0.59 7.70 -3.28
C ILE A 80 0.64 8.08 -2.45
N LEU A 81 1.84 7.68 -2.88
CA LEU A 81 3.08 8.01 -2.18
C LEU A 81 3.49 9.49 -2.31
N GLU A 82 3.08 10.14 -3.40
CA GLU A 82 3.33 11.56 -3.65
C GLU A 82 2.59 12.47 -2.66
N SER A 83 1.46 12.03 -2.11
CA SER A 83 0.71 12.81 -1.10
C SER A 83 1.27 12.68 0.32
N VAL A 84 2.28 11.82 0.54
CA VAL A 84 2.84 11.61 1.88
C VAL A 84 3.78 12.75 2.25
N VAL A 85 3.47 13.39 3.37
CA VAL A 85 4.21 14.51 3.95
C VAL A 85 4.76 14.17 5.34
N ASP A 86 5.74 14.92 5.81
CA ASP A 86 6.18 14.89 7.20
C ASP A 86 5.23 15.66 8.14
N GLU A 87 5.56 15.71 9.43
CA GLU A 87 4.79 16.43 10.45
C GLU A 87 4.67 17.95 10.17
N GLY A 88 5.61 18.51 9.40
CA GLY A 88 5.62 19.91 8.98
C GLY A 88 4.88 20.16 7.66
N GLY A 89 4.29 19.13 7.04
CA GLY A 89 3.62 19.23 5.75
C GLY A 89 4.57 19.22 4.55
N VAL A 90 5.84 18.87 4.74
CA VAL A 90 6.83 18.81 3.65
C VAL A 90 6.74 17.45 2.94
N PRO A 91 6.62 17.41 1.60
CA PRO A 91 6.59 16.15 0.86
C PRO A 91 7.84 15.29 1.08
N LEU A 92 7.63 14.00 1.37
CA LEU A 92 8.73 13.03 1.57
C LEU A 92 9.30 12.44 0.27
N GLU A 93 8.68 12.76 -0.86
CA GLU A 93 9.05 12.28 -2.21
C GLU A 93 9.18 10.75 -2.35
N LEU A 94 8.35 9.99 -1.61
CA LEU A 94 8.42 8.53 -1.56
C LEU A 94 8.19 7.85 -2.91
N GLN A 95 7.46 8.49 -3.83
CA GLN A 95 7.21 8.02 -5.19
C GLN A 95 8.50 7.77 -5.98
N ARG A 96 9.61 8.42 -5.63
CA ARG A 96 10.93 8.24 -6.27
C ARG A 96 11.51 6.84 -6.03
N PHE A 97 11.14 6.19 -4.93
CA PHE A 97 11.55 4.83 -4.60
C PHE A 97 10.82 3.77 -5.43
N ILE A 98 9.70 4.12 -6.05
CA ILE A 98 8.97 3.26 -6.98
C ILE A 98 9.57 3.41 -8.39
N SER A 99 10.88 3.25 -8.50
CA SER A 99 11.66 3.28 -9.74
C SER A 99 12.54 2.04 -9.84
N GLN A 100 13.09 1.75 -11.02
CA GLN A 100 14.00 0.60 -11.16
C GLN A 100 15.21 0.70 -10.20
N GLU A 101 15.70 1.90 -9.93
CA GLU A 101 16.80 2.12 -8.97
C GLU A 101 16.30 2.02 -7.53
N GLY A 102 15.18 2.66 -7.20
CA GLY A 102 14.62 2.67 -5.84
C GLY A 102 14.21 1.28 -5.35
N LEU A 103 13.64 0.45 -6.24
CA LEU A 103 13.24 -0.92 -5.91
C LEU A 103 14.44 -1.82 -5.55
N LYS A 104 15.65 -1.49 -6.01
CA LYS A 104 16.88 -2.23 -5.66
C LYS A 104 17.41 -1.91 -4.26
N LEU A 105 16.98 -0.79 -3.66
CA LEU A 105 17.50 -0.35 -2.36
C LEU A 105 16.95 -1.17 -1.18
N ARG A 106 15.78 -1.80 -1.35
CA ARG A 106 15.14 -2.67 -0.34
C ARG A 106 14.88 -1.97 1.01
N ASP A 107 14.47 -0.70 0.94
CA ASP A 107 14.25 0.18 2.08
C ASP A 107 12.85 0.05 2.70
N ASN A 108 12.69 0.61 3.91
CA ASN A 108 11.40 0.76 4.58
C ASN A 108 10.94 2.22 4.50
N LEU A 109 9.87 2.49 3.76
CA LEU A 109 9.34 3.84 3.60
C LEU A 109 8.26 4.11 4.67
N PRO A 110 8.33 5.23 5.40
CA PRO A 110 7.28 5.62 6.32
C PRO A 110 6.01 5.99 5.55
N LEU A 111 4.85 5.59 6.04
CA LEU A 111 3.56 6.02 5.51
C LEU A 111 2.71 6.61 6.63
N ASP A 112 1.97 7.66 6.31
CA ASP A 112 0.85 8.11 7.15
C ASP A 112 -0.32 7.11 7.11
N GLU A 113 -1.34 7.38 7.91
CA GLU A 113 -2.53 6.51 8.01
C GLU A 113 -3.30 6.40 6.70
N GLU A 114 -3.43 7.49 5.94
CA GLU A 114 -4.23 7.52 4.73
C GLU A 114 -3.57 6.73 3.60
N ALA A 115 -2.30 7.04 3.30
CA ALA A 115 -1.53 6.33 2.29
C ALA A 115 -1.34 4.85 2.68
N GLY A 116 -1.07 4.60 3.97
CA GLY A 116 -0.99 3.27 4.55
C GLY A 116 -2.26 2.44 4.32
N ALA A 117 -3.41 2.98 4.68
CA ALA A 117 -4.69 2.29 4.54
C ALA A 117 -5.06 2.06 3.07
N LYS A 118 -4.87 3.04 2.20
CA LYS A 118 -5.10 2.91 0.76
C LYS A 118 -4.25 1.82 0.13
N LEU A 119 -2.95 1.80 0.41
CA LEU A 119 -2.05 0.78 -0.12
C LEU A 119 -2.37 -0.61 0.44
N ALA A 120 -2.66 -0.72 1.74
CA ALA A 120 -3.08 -1.97 2.37
C ALA A 120 -4.35 -2.55 1.69
N LEU A 121 -5.36 -1.71 1.45
CA LEU A 121 -6.58 -2.10 0.73
C LEU A 121 -6.28 -2.57 -0.69
N ILE A 122 -5.49 -1.82 -1.46
CA ILE A 122 -5.10 -2.22 -2.82
C ILE A 122 -4.41 -3.59 -2.79
N PHE A 123 -3.45 -3.79 -1.89
CA PHE A 123 -2.63 -5.00 -1.83
C PHE A 123 -3.44 -6.23 -1.41
N LYS A 124 -4.43 -6.06 -0.52
CA LYS A 124 -5.38 -7.12 -0.16
C LYS A 124 -6.31 -7.47 -1.32
N LEU A 125 -6.96 -6.46 -1.89
CA LEU A 125 -8.05 -6.69 -2.82
C LEU A 125 -7.56 -7.18 -4.19
N GLN A 126 -6.36 -6.80 -4.61
CA GLN A 126 -5.78 -7.19 -5.91
C GLN A 126 -5.46 -8.69 -6.04
N SER A 127 -5.23 -9.40 -4.94
CA SER A 127 -4.71 -10.78 -4.92
C SER A 127 -5.51 -11.81 -5.73
N ARG A 128 -6.79 -11.55 -6.00
CA ARG A 128 -7.70 -12.43 -6.76
C ARG A 128 -8.16 -11.82 -8.09
N LEU A 129 -7.50 -10.75 -8.55
CA LEU A 129 -7.80 -10.08 -9.81
C LEU A 129 -6.71 -10.39 -10.84
N HIS A 130 -7.14 -10.90 -11.98
CA HIS A 130 -6.26 -11.22 -13.12
C HIS A 130 -6.47 -10.28 -14.31
N ASN A 131 -7.60 -9.58 -14.36
CA ASN A 131 -7.89 -8.61 -15.42
C ASN A 131 -7.19 -7.27 -15.09
N PRO A 132 -6.30 -6.75 -15.96
CA PRO A 132 -5.56 -5.51 -15.73
C PRO A 132 -6.45 -4.27 -15.55
N ASP A 133 -7.53 -4.17 -16.30
CA ASP A 133 -8.47 -3.05 -16.22
C ASP A 133 -9.22 -3.06 -14.89
N ARG A 134 -9.62 -4.24 -14.37
CA ARG A 134 -10.21 -4.36 -13.04
C ARG A 134 -9.23 -3.99 -11.94
N LEU A 135 -7.95 -4.36 -12.08
CA LEU A 135 -6.89 -3.98 -11.16
C LEU A 135 -6.71 -2.45 -11.15
N GLU A 136 -6.59 -1.84 -12.33
CA GLU A 136 -6.46 -0.38 -12.46
C GLU A 136 -7.69 0.35 -11.89
N LEU A 137 -8.89 -0.12 -12.22
CA LEU A 137 -10.14 0.49 -11.76
C LEU A 137 -10.25 0.43 -10.24
N LEU A 138 -9.94 -0.72 -9.65
CA LEU A 138 -9.92 -0.89 -8.20
C LEU A 138 -8.95 0.11 -7.56
N ALA A 139 -7.71 0.17 -8.04
CA ALA A 139 -6.70 1.05 -7.48
C ALA A 139 -7.05 2.54 -7.64
N ARG A 140 -7.60 2.95 -8.79
CA ARG A 140 -8.07 4.33 -9.01
C ARG A 140 -9.17 4.74 -8.05
N ARG A 141 -10.09 3.83 -7.73
CA ARG A 141 -11.20 4.12 -6.81
C ARG A 141 -10.72 4.16 -5.36
N VAL A 142 -9.87 3.22 -4.94
CA VAL A 142 -9.27 3.25 -3.59
C VAL A 142 -8.39 4.49 -3.40
N GLN A 143 -7.65 4.92 -4.43
CA GLN A 143 -6.86 6.15 -4.38
C GLN A 143 -7.70 7.38 -4.00
N ARG A 144 -8.97 7.43 -4.40
CA ARG A 144 -9.90 8.54 -4.15
C ARG A 144 -10.63 8.47 -2.81
N PHE A 145 -10.47 7.39 -2.05
CA PHE A 145 -11.04 7.32 -0.70
C PHE A 145 -10.52 8.47 0.17
N SER A 146 -11.35 8.97 1.08
CA SER A 146 -10.84 9.83 2.15
C SER A 146 -10.00 9.00 3.13
N ARG A 147 -9.31 9.68 4.05
CA ARG A 147 -8.62 9.01 5.17
C ARG A 147 -9.58 8.12 5.96
N GLU A 148 -10.76 8.64 6.30
CA GLU A 148 -11.76 7.95 7.10
C GLU A 148 -12.34 6.75 6.34
N GLU A 149 -12.62 6.90 5.05
CA GLU A 149 -13.14 5.82 4.22
C GLU A 149 -12.10 4.69 4.06
N ALA A 150 -10.83 5.04 3.83
CA ALA A 150 -9.75 4.06 3.74
C ALA A 150 -9.54 3.31 5.06
N ALA A 151 -9.52 4.04 6.19
CA ALA A 151 -9.40 3.43 7.52
C ALA A 151 -10.59 2.52 7.84
N TYR A 152 -11.82 2.97 7.55
CA TYR A 152 -13.04 2.18 7.75
C TYR A 152 -13.00 0.87 6.98
N TRP A 153 -12.75 0.92 5.67
CA TRP A 153 -12.70 -0.29 4.84
C TRP A 153 -11.54 -1.20 5.20
N LEU A 154 -10.39 -0.65 5.59
CA LEU A 154 -9.28 -1.47 6.08
C LEU A 154 -9.70 -2.23 7.34
N GLY A 155 -10.24 -1.55 8.35
CA GLY A 155 -10.72 -2.19 9.59
C GLY A 155 -11.77 -3.28 9.33
N ARG A 156 -12.70 -3.05 8.39
CA ARG A 156 -13.70 -4.05 7.97
C ARG A 156 -13.10 -5.29 7.33
N THR A 157 -11.89 -5.20 6.77
CA THR A 157 -11.19 -6.31 6.11
C THR A 157 -10.08 -6.93 6.96
N THR A 158 -9.83 -6.41 8.17
CA THR A 158 -8.76 -6.88 9.06
C THR A 158 -9.23 -7.32 10.44
N HIS A 159 -10.26 -6.72 11.04
CA HIS A 159 -10.54 -6.87 12.48
C HIS A 159 -11.59 -7.91 12.88
N TYR A 160 -12.35 -8.49 11.94
CA TYR A 160 -13.56 -9.26 12.26
C TYR A 160 -13.43 -10.79 12.11
N GLY A 161 -12.20 -11.30 12.04
CA GLY A 161 -11.92 -12.72 11.87
C GLY A 161 -11.92 -13.17 10.41
N ALA A 162 -11.36 -14.37 10.14
CA ALA A 162 -11.00 -14.81 8.80
C ALA A 162 -12.17 -14.82 7.80
N ASP A 163 -13.32 -15.36 8.19
CA ASP A 163 -14.48 -15.45 7.29
C ASP A 163 -15.13 -14.09 7.03
N ALA A 164 -15.39 -13.30 8.07
CA ALA A 164 -15.98 -11.98 7.90
C ALA A 164 -15.08 -11.05 7.08
N ASN A 165 -13.76 -11.08 7.34
CA ASN A 165 -12.77 -10.33 6.57
C ASN A 165 -12.79 -10.75 5.09
N ARG A 166 -12.80 -12.07 4.81
CA ARG A 166 -12.86 -12.61 3.44
C ARG A 166 -14.14 -12.19 2.72
N TRP A 167 -15.29 -12.18 3.40
CA TRP A 167 -16.54 -11.69 2.82
C TRP A 167 -16.51 -10.19 2.55
N ALA A 168 -15.98 -9.40 3.47
CA ALA A 168 -15.79 -7.97 3.28
C ALA A 168 -14.87 -7.68 2.08
N GLU A 169 -13.75 -8.40 1.95
CA GLU A 169 -12.84 -8.27 0.80
C GLU A 169 -13.53 -8.63 -0.53
N ALA A 170 -14.35 -9.69 -0.55
CA ALA A 170 -15.11 -10.09 -1.74
C ALA A 170 -16.18 -9.07 -2.13
N GLY A 171 -16.96 -8.59 -1.15
CA GLY A 171 -17.99 -7.57 -1.35
C GLY A 171 -17.40 -6.25 -1.81
N LEU A 172 -16.35 -5.77 -1.14
CA LEU A 172 -15.69 -4.52 -1.51
C LEU A 172 -15.05 -4.59 -2.91
N ARG A 173 -14.38 -5.70 -3.25
CA ARG A 173 -13.85 -5.91 -4.61
C ARG A 173 -14.97 -5.80 -5.65
N THR A 174 -16.12 -6.42 -5.38
CA THR A 174 -17.29 -6.38 -6.26
C THR A 174 -17.83 -4.96 -6.44
N MET A 175 -17.98 -4.21 -5.33
CA MET A 175 -18.43 -2.82 -5.37
C MET A 175 -17.49 -1.91 -6.18
N LEU A 176 -16.18 -2.16 -6.10
CA LEU A 176 -15.18 -1.30 -6.71
C LEU A 176 -14.95 -1.60 -8.20
N CYS A 177 -14.89 -2.86 -8.60
CA CYS A 177 -14.52 -3.25 -9.96
C CYS A 177 -15.42 -4.32 -10.59
N GLY A 178 -16.67 -4.43 -10.14
CA GLY A 178 -17.65 -5.39 -10.67
C GLY A 178 -17.33 -6.84 -10.33
N THR A 179 -18.10 -7.78 -10.86
CA THR A 179 -17.94 -9.23 -10.64
C THR A 179 -17.20 -9.92 -11.77
N THR A 180 -17.53 -9.60 -13.03
CA THR A 180 -17.06 -10.29 -14.23
C THR A 180 -15.87 -9.57 -14.88
N ASN A 181 -15.04 -10.31 -15.61
CA ASN A 181 -13.87 -9.75 -16.30
C ASN A 181 -14.22 -9.04 -17.61
N ASN A 182 -15.35 -9.36 -18.23
CA ASN A 182 -15.75 -8.86 -19.54
C ASN A 182 -16.97 -7.92 -19.44
N ASP A 183 -16.95 -7.03 -18.45
CA ASP A 183 -18.00 -6.02 -18.30
C ASP A 183 -17.55 -4.72 -18.98
N ALA A 184 -18.25 -4.33 -20.05
CA ALA A 184 -18.00 -3.07 -20.76
C ALA A 184 -18.13 -1.82 -19.85
N GLY A 185 -18.80 -1.95 -18.69
CA GLY A 185 -18.83 -0.93 -17.64
C GLY A 185 -17.46 -0.62 -17.05
N ILE A 186 -16.55 -1.59 -17.00
CA ILE A 186 -15.18 -1.40 -16.49
C ILE A 186 -14.43 -0.40 -17.36
N GLU A 187 -14.41 -0.63 -18.68
CA GLU A 187 -13.75 0.26 -19.64
C GLU A 187 -14.39 1.64 -19.65
N ARG A 188 -15.73 1.72 -19.67
CA ARG A 188 -16.46 3.00 -19.61
C ARG A 188 -16.10 3.81 -18.37
N LEU A 189 -15.98 3.16 -17.20
CA LEU A 189 -15.59 3.84 -15.96
C LEU A 189 -14.11 4.22 -15.96
N LEU A 190 -13.23 3.35 -16.43
CA LEU A 190 -11.80 3.66 -16.55
C LEU A 190 -11.54 4.87 -17.43
N ASN A 191 -12.21 4.96 -18.58
CA ASN A 191 -12.05 6.09 -19.51
C ASN A 191 -12.51 7.42 -18.90
N LYS A 192 -13.41 7.42 -17.91
CA LYS A 192 -13.78 8.63 -17.15
C LYS A 192 -12.77 9.00 -16.07
N LEU A 193 -11.93 8.06 -15.65
CA LEU A 193 -10.98 8.22 -14.55
C LEU A 193 -9.54 8.41 -15.05
N ARG A 194 -9.27 8.14 -16.33
CA ARG A 194 -8.02 8.38 -17.05
C ARG A 194 -7.98 9.84 -17.49
#